data_AF-G0W6V3-F1
#
_entry.id   AF-G0W6V3-F1
#
_cell.length_a   1.000
_cell.length_b   1.000
_cell.length_c   1.000
_cell.angle_alpha   90.00
_cell.angle_beta   90.00
_cell.angle_gamma   90.00
#
_symmetry.space_group_name_H-M   'P 1'
#
loop_
_entity.id
_entity.type
_entity.pdbx_description
1 polymer ?
#
loop_
_entity_poly.entity_id
_entity_poly.type
_entity_poly.pdbx_seq_one_letter_code
_entity_poly.pdbx_strand_id
1 'polypeptide(L)'
;MVLEPSRYQDPRTWKMTPAMLRARKPFFKGNMIGLGILGALSVGIYFYTYSFLHKDNDFIDVPIPPIDEKELEQLKREFELERSKRSGN
;
A
#
# COMPACT_ATOMS: atom_id res chain seq x y z
N MET A 1 23.38 5.64 31.68
CA MET A 1 23.39 7.06 31.27
C MET A 1 22.11 7.69 31.82
N VAL A 2 22.23 8.60 32.78
CA VAL A 2 21.09 9.40 33.24
C VAL A 2 20.70 10.29 32.05
N LEU A 3 19.41 10.32 31.70
CA LEU A 3 18.90 11.21 30.66
C LEU A 3 18.91 12.65 31.18
N GLU A 4 20.09 13.25 31.27
CA GLU A 4 20.23 14.65 31.63
C GLU A 4 19.70 15.51 30.48
N PRO A 5 18.68 16.36 30.74
CA PRO A 5 18.14 17.22 29.71
C PRO A 5 19.20 18.22 29.26
N SER A 6 19.33 18.38 27.94
CA SER A 6 20.30 19.31 27.37
C SER A 6 20.02 20.75 27.81
N ARG A 7 21.05 21.60 27.86
CA ARG A 7 20.90 23.04 28.15
C ARG A 7 19.95 23.79 27.19
N TYR A 8 19.63 23.16 26.06
CA TYR A 8 18.77 23.68 25.03
C TYR A 8 17.32 23.19 25.11
N GLN A 9 17.02 22.37 26.12
CA GLN A 9 15.71 21.80 26.39
C GLN A 9 15.22 22.28 27.76
N ASP A 10 13.96 22.71 27.82
CA ASP A 10 13.33 23.09 29.07
C ASP A 10 13.04 21.82 29.91
N PRO A 11 13.59 21.69 31.13
CA PRO A 11 13.40 20.49 31.96
C PRO A 11 11.97 20.31 32.48
N ARG A 12 11.14 21.37 32.45
CA ARG A 12 9.74 21.31 32.90
C ARG A 12 8.78 20.96 31.78
N THR A 13 8.95 21.60 30.62
CA THR A 13 8.03 21.42 29.48
C THR A 13 8.56 20.47 28.41
N TRP A 14 9.82 20.05 28.49
CA TRP A 14 10.55 19.26 27.50
C TRP A 14 10.62 19.90 26.11
N LYS A 15 10.21 21.17 25.99
CA LYS A 15 10.21 21.93 24.74
C LYS A 15 11.60 22.46 24.41
N MET A 16 11.74 22.85 23.14
CA MET A 16 12.94 23.52 22.66
C MET A 16 13.01 24.95 23.20
N THR A 17 14.19 25.33 23.69
CA THR A 17 14.43 26.74 24.07
C THR A 17 14.49 27.64 22.83
N PRO A 18 14.23 28.96 22.97
CA PRO A 18 14.37 29.92 21.87
C PRO A 18 15.78 29.94 21.25
N ALA A 19 16.82 29.69 22.06
CA ALA A 19 18.19 29.58 21.58
C ALA A 19 18.35 28.41 20.59
N MET A 20 17.75 27.24 20.91
CA MET A 20 17.79 26.07 20.04
C MET A 20 17.02 26.27 18.73
N LEU A 21 15.86 26.93 18.80
CA LEU A 21 15.07 27.24 17.62
C LEU A 21 15.84 28.13 16.63
N ARG A 22 16.57 29.13 17.12
CA ARG A 22 17.43 29.98 16.28
C ARG A 22 18.58 29.19 15.66
N ALA A 23 19.23 28.33 16.44
CA ALA A 23 20.32 27.48 15.94
C ALA A 23 19.88 26.52 14.83
N ARG A 24 18.62 26.06 14.85
CA ARG A 24 18.05 25.17 13.82
C ARG A 24 17.55 25.87 12.56
N LYS A 25 17.31 27.18 12.60
CA LYS A 25 16.76 27.96 11.48
C LYS A 25 17.47 27.71 10.12
N PRO A 26 18.82 27.67 10.02
CA PRO A 26 19.48 27.45 8.73
C PRO A 26 19.29 26.02 8.17
N PHE A 27 19.10 25.02 9.02
CA PHE A 27 18.99 23.62 8.60
C PHE A 27 17.58 23.21 8.16
N PHE A 28 16.57 24.02 8.49
CA PHE A 28 15.18 23.69 8.21
C PHE A 28 14.93 23.38 6.74
N LYS A 29 15.45 24.21 5.82
CA LYS A 29 15.26 24.01 4.38
C LYS A 29 15.90 22.71 3.89
N GLY A 30 17.15 22.44 4.28
CA GLY A 30 17.86 21.21 3.90
C GLY A 30 17.14 19.96 4.40
N ASN A 31 16.67 20.00 5.66
CA ASN A 31 15.93 18.88 6.24
C ASN A 31 14.58 18.66 5.56
N MET A 32 13.87 19.72 5.17
CA MET A 32 12.60 19.60 4.43
C MET A 32 12.80 19.04 3.02
N ILE A 33 13.87 19.44 2.33
CA ILE A 33 14.22 18.85 1.03
C ILE A 33 14.56 17.37 1.19
N GLY A 34 15.39 17.02 2.18
CA GLY A 34 15.74 15.62 2.46
C GLY A 34 14.50 14.78 2.80
N LEU A 35 13.61 15.30 3.64
CA LEU A 35 12.33 14.66 3.96
C LEU A 35 11.47 14.47 2.70
N GLY A 36 11.40 15.50 1.85
CA GLY A 36 10.67 15.45 0.58
C GLY A 36 11.21 14.38 -0.35
N ILE A 37 12.54 14.25 -0.49
CA ILE A 37 13.17 13.22 -1.33
C ILE A 37 12.87 11.82 -0.80
N LEU A 38 13.04 11.61 0.51
CA LEU A 38 12.77 10.31 1.13
C LEU A 38 11.28 9.93 0.98
N GLY A 39 10.38 10.87 1.24
CA GLY A 39 8.94 10.66 1.07
C GLY A 39 8.55 10.39 -0.38
N ALA A 40 9.09 11.18 -1.33
CA ALA A 40 8.82 11.01 -2.75
C ALA A 40 9.34 9.66 -3.27
N LEU A 41 10.49 9.19 -2.80
CA LEU A 41 11.01 7.88 -3.17
C LEU A 41 10.08 6.76 -2.70
N SER A 42 9.68 6.79 -1.42
CA SER A 42 8.77 5.77 -0.87
C SER A 42 7.43 5.76 -1.60
N VAL A 43 6.80 6.92 -1.75
CA VAL A 43 5.51 7.04 -2.46
C VAL A 43 5.65 6.64 -3.93
N GLY A 44 6.73 7.06 -4.59
CA GLY A 44 7.00 6.74 -5.99
C GLY A 44 7.12 5.25 -6.25
N ILE A 45 7.79 4.50 -5.36
CA ILE A 45 7.91 3.04 -5.47
C ILE A 45 6.53 2.37 -5.37
N TYR A 46 5.75 2.71 -4.35
CA TYR A 46 4.41 2.14 -4.18
C TYR A 46 3.46 2.54 -5.31
N PHE A 47 3.52 3.79 -5.75
CA PHE A 47 2.72 4.28 -6.86
C PHE A 47 3.07 3.57 -8.17
N TYR A 48 4.36 3.44 -8.47
CA TYR A 48 4.83 2.74 -9.67
C TYR A 48 4.40 1.27 -9.64
N THR A 49 4.66 0.57 -8.55
CA THR A 49 4.30 -0.85 -8.41
C THR A 49 2.79 -1.05 -8.52
N TYR A 50 1.98 -0.22 -7.87
CA TYR A 50 0.53 -0.23 -8.00
C TYR A 50 0.08 -0.01 -9.45
N SER A 51 0.57 1.04 -10.10
CA SER A 51 0.20 1.37 -11.48
C SER A 51 0.67 0.32 -12.48
N PHE A 52 1.83 -0.29 -12.25
CA PHE A 52 2.38 -1.35 -13.10
C PHE A 52 1.54 -2.62 -12.97
N LEU A 53 1.22 -3.04 -11.74
CA LEU A 53 0.47 -4.27 -11.49
C LEU A 53 -0.97 -4.21 -12.04
N HIS A 54 -1.58 -3.02 -12.08
CA HIS A 54 -2.93 -2.84 -12.62
C HIS A 54 -2.96 -2.71 -14.16
N LYS A 55 -1.80 -2.71 -14.83
CA LYS A 55 -1.73 -2.48 -16.27
C LYS A 55 -2.18 -3.69 -17.09
N ASP A 56 -1.88 -4.89 -16.61
CA ASP A 56 -2.00 -6.10 -17.43
C ASP A 56 -3.30 -6.87 -17.19
N ASN A 57 -4.24 -6.36 -16.37
CA ASN A 57 -5.54 -7.00 -16.12
C ASN A 57 -5.45 -8.49 -15.70
N ASP A 58 -4.26 -8.96 -15.26
CA ASP A 58 -4.01 -10.34 -14.84
C ASP A 58 -4.86 -10.76 -13.62
N PHE A 59 -5.47 -9.78 -12.94
CA PHE A 59 -6.40 -9.98 -11.82
C PHE A 59 -7.87 -9.84 -12.21
N ILE A 60 -8.17 -9.59 -13.49
CA ILE A 60 -9.54 -9.61 -13.99
C ILE A 60 -9.93 -11.07 -14.23
N ASP A 61 -11.16 -11.42 -13.86
CA ASP A 61 -11.71 -12.75 -14.12
C ASP A 61 -11.56 -13.10 -15.61
N VAL A 62 -11.15 -14.34 -15.89
CA VAL A 62 -11.01 -14.84 -17.26
C VAL A 62 -12.35 -14.67 -17.98
N PRO A 63 -12.39 -13.96 -19.12
CA PRO A 63 -13.63 -13.79 -19.84
C PRO A 63 -14.14 -15.16 -20.29
N ILE A 64 -15.42 -15.44 -20.02
CA ILE A 64 -16.05 -16.68 -20.45
C ILE A 64 -16.01 -16.67 -21.98
N PRO A 65 -15.41 -17.68 -22.64
CA PRO A 65 -15.42 -17.76 -24.09
C PRO A 65 -16.87 -17.82 -24.60
N PRO A 66 -17.16 -17.31 -25.81
CA PRO A 66 -18.48 -17.48 -26.39
C PRO A 66 -18.74 -18.99 -26.60
N ILE A 67 -19.73 -19.53 -25.89
CA ILE A 67 -20.13 -20.95 -25.95
C ILE A 67 -21.38 -21.05 -26.84
N ASP A 68 -21.45 -22.08 -27.68
CA ASP A 68 -22.66 -22.39 -28.46
C ASP A 68 -23.79 -22.83 -27.51
N GLU A 69 -25.03 -22.40 -27.76
CA GLU A 69 -26.18 -22.68 -26.88
C GLU A 69 -26.37 -24.18 -26.63
N LYS A 70 -26.01 -25.02 -27.61
CA LYS A 70 -26.07 -26.48 -27.53
C LYS A 70 -25.04 -27.08 -26.58
N GLU A 71 -23.82 -26.55 -26.56
CA GLU A 71 -22.77 -27.00 -25.63
C GLU A 71 -23.10 -26.57 -24.20
N LEU A 72 -23.71 -25.39 -24.03
CA LEU A 72 -24.15 -24.90 -22.73
C LEU A 72 -25.22 -25.81 -22.09
N GLU A 73 -26.16 -26.32 -22.90
CA GLU A 73 -27.15 -27.28 -22.42
C GLU A 73 -26.53 -28.62 -21.99
N GLN A 74 -25.54 -29.12 -22.74
CA GLN A 74 -24.85 -30.36 -22.39
C GLN A 74 -24.08 -30.21 -21.08
N LEU A 75 -23.31 -29.13 -20.94
CA LEU A 75 -22.54 -28.79 -19.72
C LEU A 75 -23.44 -28.65 -18.49
N LYS A 76 -24.62 -28.03 -18.63
CA LYS A 76 -25.61 -27.92 -17.54
C LYS A 76 -26.11 -29.29 -17.08
N ARG A 77 -26.44 -30.19 -18.02
CA ARG A 77 -26.90 -31.55 -17.71
C ARG A 77 -25.82 -32.36 -17.00
N GLU A 78 -24.56 -32.26 -17.46
CA GLU A 78 -23.43 -32.92 -16.81
C GLU A 78 -23.19 -32.41 -15.38
N PHE A 79 -23.25 -31.09 -15.18
CA PHE A 79 -23.11 -30.48 -13.86
C PHE A 79 -24.22 -30.93 -12.89
N GLU A 80 -25.48 -31.01 -13.34
CA GLU A 80 -26.60 -31.49 -12.51
C GLU A 80 -26.45 -32.97 -12.14
N LEU A 81 -25.95 -33.79 -13.07
CA LEU A 81 -25.64 -35.20 -12.83
C LEU A 81 -24.49 -35.37 -11.82
N GLU A 82 -23.42 -34.59 -11.92
CA GLU A 82 -22.33 -34.62 -10.92
C GLU A 82 -22.78 -34.09 -9.56
N ARG A 83 -23.54 -32.99 -9.53
CA ARG A 83 -24.04 -32.40 -8.28
C ARG A 83 -24.93 -33.38 -7.54
N SER A 84 -25.84 -34.05 -8.24
CA SER A 84 -26.74 -35.07 -7.66
C SER A 84 -25.97 -36.30 -7.15
N LYS A 85 -24.96 -36.77 -7.89
CA LYS A 85 -24.05 -37.83 -7.42
C LYS A 85 -23.29 -37.43 -6.16
N ARG A 86 -22.85 -36.16 -6.06
CA ARG A 86 -22.07 -35.64 -4.93
C ARG A 86 -22.91 -35.38 -3.68
N SER A 87 -24.20 -35.09 -3.83
CA SER A 87 -25.17 -34.95 -2.72
C SER A 87 -25.84 -36.26 -2.30
N GLY A 88 -25.70 -37.32 -3.10
CA GLY A 88 -26.27 -38.65 -2.86
C GLY A 88 -25.33 -39.62 -2.15
N ASN A 89 -24.10 -39.19 -1.84
CA ASN A 89 -23.15 -39.83 -0.91
C ASN A 89 -23.10 -39.03 0.40
#